data_AF-U6DCG1-F1
#
_entry.id   AF-U6DCG1-F1
#
_cell.length_a   1.000
_cell.length_b   1.000
_cell.length_c   1.000
_cell.angle_alpha   90.00
_cell.angle_beta   90.00
_cell.angle_gamma   90.00
#
_symmetry.space_group_name_H-M   'P 1'
#
loop_
_entity.id
_entity.type
_entity.pdbx_description
1 polymer ?
#
loop_
_entity_poly.entity_id
_entity_poly.type
_entity_poly.pdbx_seq_one_letter_code
_entity_poly.pdbx_strand_id
1 'polypeptide(L)'
;VRARAGAGPCGRAVFLAFGLGLGLIEEKQAEGRRAVSACREIQAIFTQKNKLLPDPLDTRRWQGFRLEEYLIGQSIGKGCSAAVYEATMPVLPQSLEVVKSVRPLPGRDPDVIPREEEPASPPTFPLAIKMMWNISAGSSSEAIFSTMSQELVPASRVALAGEYGAVTYRRSKGGPKQLAPHPNIIRVFRAFTSSVPLLPGALVDYPDVLPPRLHPEGLGHGRTLFLVMKNYPCTLRQ
;
A
#
# COMPACT_ATOMS: atom_id res chain seq x y z
N VAL A 1 -78.79 57.28 46.40
CA VAL A 1 -78.44 58.55 47.08
C VAL A 1 -77.00 58.90 46.72
N ARG A 2 -76.81 60.13 46.23
CA ARG A 2 -75.58 60.96 46.06
C ARG A 2 -74.23 60.35 46.49
N ALA A 3 -73.24 60.38 45.59
CA ALA A 3 -72.07 61.30 45.56
C ALA A 3 -70.78 60.54 45.98
N ARG A 4 -69.55 60.83 45.53
CA ARG A 4 -68.92 61.99 44.89
C ARG A 4 -67.57 61.55 44.30
N ALA A 5 -67.08 62.33 43.33
CA ALA A 5 -65.78 62.22 42.65
C ALA A 5 -64.55 62.54 43.55
N GLY A 6 -63.35 62.15 43.08
CA GLY A 6 -62.09 62.80 43.49
C GLY A 6 -60.80 62.04 43.14
N ALA A 7 -60.13 62.48 42.06
CA ALA A 7 -58.68 62.51 41.72
C ALA A 7 -57.67 61.70 42.57
N GLY A 8 -56.72 60.94 42.01
CA GLY A 8 -55.65 61.32 41.08
C GLY A 8 -54.45 60.36 41.22
N PRO A 9 -53.39 60.46 40.40
CA PRO A 9 -52.81 59.32 39.70
C PRO A 9 -51.39 58.93 40.14
N CYS A 10 -50.99 57.67 39.96
CA CYS A 10 -49.58 57.34 39.73
C CYS A 10 -49.43 56.00 39.02
N GLY A 11 -48.62 56.01 37.97
CA GLY A 11 -48.58 55.02 36.90
C GLY A 11 -48.08 53.63 37.30
N ARG A 12 -48.50 52.65 36.51
CA ARG A 12 -47.72 51.45 36.24
C ARG A 12 -47.70 51.24 34.73
N ALA A 13 -46.57 51.62 34.15
CA ALA A 13 -46.21 51.27 32.79
C ALA A 13 -46.22 49.74 32.64
N VAL A 14 -46.99 49.25 31.68
CA VAL A 14 -46.86 47.88 31.18
C VAL A 14 -45.65 47.90 30.26
N PHE A 15 -44.52 47.36 30.72
CA PHE A 15 -43.37 47.12 29.87
C PHE A 15 -43.66 45.93 28.94
N LEU A 16 -44.03 46.22 27.70
CA LEU A 16 -43.89 45.30 26.58
C LEU A 16 -42.42 45.34 26.12
N ALA A 17 -41.59 44.47 26.69
CA ALA A 17 -40.24 44.21 26.19
C ALA A 17 -40.27 42.94 25.32
N PHE A 18 -40.65 43.09 24.05
CA PHE A 18 -40.37 42.11 23.00
C PHE A 18 -39.34 42.73 22.07
N GLY A 19 -38.14 42.15 21.99
CA GLY A 19 -37.23 42.44 20.87
C GLY A 19 -35.75 42.56 21.16
N LEU A 20 -35.12 41.63 21.88
CA LEU A 20 -33.65 41.48 21.89
C LEU A 20 -33.20 40.00 21.98
N GLY A 21 -34.03 39.05 21.51
CA GLY A 21 -33.72 37.62 21.59
C GLY A 21 -33.41 36.94 20.25
N LEU A 22 -33.85 37.51 19.13
CA LEU A 22 -33.80 36.83 17.84
C LEU A 22 -32.44 36.96 17.12
N GLY A 23 -31.79 38.13 17.22
CA GLY A 23 -30.50 38.37 16.54
C GLY A 23 -29.34 37.50 17.04
N LEU A 24 -29.25 37.25 18.35
CA LEU A 24 -28.18 36.42 18.93
C LEU A 24 -28.35 34.93 18.64
N ILE A 25 -29.60 34.46 18.50
CA ILE A 25 -29.90 33.07 18.14
C ILE A 25 -29.58 32.84 16.66
N GLU A 26 -29.92 33.79 15.80
CA GLU A 26 -29.67 33.73 14.37
C GLU A 26 -28.17 33.82 14.04
N GLU A 27 -27.41 34.65 14.76
CA GLU A 27 -25.96 34.77 14.64
C GLU A 27 -25.24 33.50 15.09
N LYS A 28 -25.61 32.92 16.24
CA LYS A 28 -25.07 31.63 16.69
C LYS A 28 -25.44 30.47 15.76
N GLN A 29 -26.64 30.49 15.18
CA GLN A 29 -27.05 29.48 14.21
C GLN A 29 -26.29 29.62 12.89
N ALA A 30 -26.03 30.85 12.44
CA ALA A 30 -25.22 31.14 11.25
C ALA A 30 -23.75 30.74 11.45
N GLU A 31 -23.19 30.99 12.63
CA GLU A 31 -21.85 30.54 13.00
C GLU A 31 -21.76 29.02 13.07
N GLY A 32 -22.76 28.34 13.64
CA GLY A 32 -22.86 26.88 13.63
C GLY A 32 -22.93 26.31 12.20
N ARG A 33 -23.67 26.95 11.29
CA ARG A 33 -23.72 26.55 9.87
C ARG A 33 -22.36 26.75 9.19
N ARG A 34 -21.67 27.86 9.46
CA ARG A 34 -20.31 28.11 8.94
C ARG A 34 -19.30 27.08 9.46
N ALA A 35 -19.35 26.74 10.74
CA ALA A 35 -18.47 25.73 11.33
C ALA A 35 -18.70 24.34 10.71
N VAL A 36 -19.96 23.95 10.48
CA VAL A 36 -20.28 22.67 9.81
C VAL A 36 -19.82 22.66 8.35
N SER A 37 -19.94 23.78 7.62
CA SER A 37 -19.41 23.91 6.26
C SER A 37 -17.88 23.78 6.25
N ALA A 38 -17.19 24.50 7.13
CA ALA A 38 -15.73 24.43 7.25
C ALA A 38 -15.26 23.02 7.61
N CYS A 39 -15.92 22.33 8.54
CA CYS A 39 -15.63 20.94 8.87
C CYS A 39 -15.85 20.00 7.67
N ARG A 40 -16.90 20.21 6.87
CA ARG A 40 -17.13 19.43 5.64
C ARG A 40 -16.07 19.71 4.58
N GLU A 41 -15.63 20.95 4.41
CA GLU A 41 -14.57 21.32 3.48
C GLU A 41 -13.23 20.71 3.89
N ILE A 42 -12.87 20.78 5.18
CA ILE A 42 -11.69 20.11 5.72
C ILE A 42 -11.78 18.60 5.44
N GLN A 43 -12.90 17.95 5.76
CA GLN A 43 -13.10 16.53 5.49
C GLN A 43 -13.01 16.20 3.99
N ALA A 44 -13.54 17.06 3.10
CA ALA A 44 -13.45 16.89 1.65
C ALA A 44 -12.00 16.96 1.15
N ILE A 45 -11.21 17.92 1.61
CA ILE A 45 -9.79 18.06 1.26
C ILE A 45 -9.01 16.80 1.68
N PHE A 46 -9.28 16.28 2.88
CA PHE A 46 -8.59 15.09 3.37
C PHE A 46 -9.09 13.79 2.73
N THR A 47 -10.37 13.67 2.38
CA THR A 47 -10.91 12.48 1.69
C THR A 47 -10.51 12.40 0.21
N GLN A 48 -10.36 13.54 -0.47
CA GLN A 48 -9.89 13.59 -1.86
C GLN A 48 -8.40 13.22 -1.97
N LYS A 49 -7.57 13.67 -1.01
CA LYS A 49 -6.17 13.24 -0.88
C LYS A 49 -6.00 11.80 -0.37
N ASN A 50 -6.97 11.27 0.38
CA ASN A 50 -7.01 9.87 0.82
C ASN A 50 -7.60 8.89 -0.21
N LYS A 51 -7.80 9.29 -1.47
CA LYS A 51 -7.93 8.30 -2.54
C LYS A 51 -6.62 7.54 -2.62
N LEU A 52 -6.54 6.47 -1.83
CA LEU A 52 -5.45 5.51 -1.78
C LEU A 52 -5.11 5.20 -3.23
N LEU A 53 -3.90 5.55 -3.66
CA LEU A 53 -3.44 5.21 -5.00
C LEU A 53 -3.78 3.71 -5.21
N PRO A 54 -4.50 3.33 -6.28
CA PRO A 54 -4.89 1.93 -6.48
C PRO A 54 -3.66 1.05 -6.33
N ASP A 55 -3.80 -0.09 -5.62
CA ASP A 55 -2.70 -1.02 -5.52
C ASP A 55 -2.29 -1.42 -6.95
N PRO A 56 -1.01 -1.28 -7.35
CA PRO A 56 -0.57 -1.80 -8.64
C PRO A 56 -0.88 -3.30 -8.79
N LEU A 57 -1.08 -4.02 -7.68
CA LEU A 57 -1.42 -5.43 -7.62
C LEU A 57 -2.89 -5.73 -7.25
N ASP A 58 -3.78 -4.74 -7.13
CA ASP A 58 -5.18 -4.92 -6.69
C ASP A 58 -5.98 -5.73 -7.72
N THR A 59 -5.65 -5.56 -9.01
CA THR A 59 -6.24 -6.30 -10.14
C THR A 59 -5.78 -7.75 -10.20
N ARG A 60 -4.75 -8.12 -9.44
CA ARG A 60 -4.03 -9.40 -9.51
C ARG A 60 -4.03 -10.10 -8.15
N ARG A 61 -5.23 -10.33 -7.59
CA ARG A 61 -5.41 -10.91 -6.24
C ARG A 61 -4.67 -12.24 -6.00
N TRP A 62 -4.40 -13.02 -7.04
CA TRP A 62 -3.76 -14.34 -6.95
C TRP A 62 -2.34 -14.41 -7.52
N GLN A 63 -1.80 -13.29 -8.01
CA GLN A 63 -0.45 -13.21 -8.57
C GLN A 63 0.44 -12.34 -7.66
N GLY A 64 1.74 -12.44 -7.89
CA GLY A 64 2.79 -11.70 -7.20
C GLY A 64 3.31 -12.39 -5.94
N PHE A 65 3.02 -13.68 -5.75
CA PHE A 65 3.47 -14.45 -4.58
C PHE A 65 4.68 -15.34 -4.87
N ARG A 66 5.25 -15.23 -6.07
CA ARG A 66 6.46 -15.93 -6.49
C ARG A 66 7.47 -14.93 -7.01
N LEU A 67 8.75 -15.22 -6.78
CA LEU A 67 9.82 -14.31 -7.18
C LEU A 67 9.95 -14.25 -8.70
N GLU A 68 9.69 -15.38 -9.36
CA GLU A 68 9.73 -15.55 -10.82
C GLU A 68 8.71 -14.67 -11.57
N GLU A 69 7.72 -14.10 -10.88
CA GLU A 69 6.74 -13.18 -11.46
C GLU A 69 7.25 -11.73 -11.54
N TYR A 70 8.45 -11.46 -11.01
CA TYR A 70 9.05 -10.13 -10.97
C TYR A 70 10.34 -10.08 -11.78
N LEU A 71 10.51 -8.99 -12.52
CA LEU A 71 11.79 -8.60 -13.10
C LEU A 71 12.53 -7.76 -12.06
N ILE A 72 13.71 -8.24 -11.64
CA ILE A 72 14.56 -7.57 -10.65
C ILE A 72 15.51 -6.62 -11.37
N GLY A 73 15.53 -5.36 -10.93
CA GLY A 73 16.40 -4.31 -11.44
C GLY A 73 17.65 -4.12 -10.58
N GLN A 74 18.05 -2.87 -10.41
CA GLN A 74 19.27 -2.51 -9.68
C GLN A 74 19.11 -2.66 -8.16
N SER A 75 20.25 -2.75 -7.47
CA SER A 75 20.30 -2.69 -6.01
C SER A 75 19.96 -1.26 -5.55
N ILE A 76 18.95 -1.12 -4.69
CA ILE A 76 18.56 0.16 -4.08
C ILE A 76 19.37 0.40 -2.81
N GLY A 77 19.62 -0.66 -2.04
CA GLY A 77 20.37 -0.56 -0.80
C GLY A 77 20.46 -1.87 -0.05
N LYS A 78 21.39 -1.93 0.90
CA LYS A 78 21.60 -3.07 1.78
C LYS A 78 21.69 -2.63 3.24
N GLY A 79 21.37 -3.55 4.13
CA GLY A 79 21.57 -3.40 5.56
C GLY A 79 21.97 -4.72 6.20
N CYS A 80 22.06 -4.72 7.53
CA CYS A 80 22.49 -5.89 8.28
C CYS A 80 21.51 -7.07 8.25
N SER A 81 20.28 -6.87 7.78
CA SER A 81 19.21 -7.89 7.82
C SER A 81 18.57 -8.18 6.45
N ALA A 82 18.84 -7.35 5.44
CA ALA A 82 18.25 -7.50 4.11
C ALA A 82 19.01 -6.71 3.05
N ALA A 83 18.74 -7.05 1.79
CA ALA A 83 18.99 -6.17 0.63
C ALA A 83 17.68 -5.84 -0.07
N VAL A 84 17.65 -4.69 -0.74
CA VAL A 84 16.48 -4.15 -1.43
C VAL A 84 16.84 -3.88 -2.87
N TYR A 85 15.99 -4.34 -3.77
CA TYR A 85 16.16 -4.23 -5.21
C TYR A 85 14.95 -3.58 -5.85
N GLU A 86 15.18 -2.91 -6.96
CA GLU A 86 14.13 -2.48 -7.87
C GLU A 86 13.38 -3.70 -8.43
N ALA A 87 12.08 -3.56 -8.61
CA ALA A 87 11.25 -4.61 -9.15
C ALA A 87 10.11 -4.06 -10.02
N THR A 88 9.73 -4.83 -11.02
CA THR A 88 8.55 -4.59 -11.83
C THR A 88 7.90 -5.91 -12.18
N MET A 89 6.58 -5.92 -12.34
CA MET A 89 5.91 -7.10 -12.90
C MET A 89 5.74 -6.87 -14.40
N PRO A 90 6.11 -7.84 -15.24
CA PRO A 90 5.81 -7.76 -16.65
C PRO A 90 4.29 -7.67 -16.83
N VAL A 91 3.85 -6.67 -17.60
CA VAL A 91 2.47 -6.60 -18.08
C VAL A 91 2.37 -7.66 -19.16
N LEU A 92 1.72 -8.78 -18.88
CA LEU A 92 1.38 -9.72 -19.94
C LEU A 92 0.49 -8.97 -20.95
N PRO A 93 0.84 -8.90 -22.24
CA PRO A 93 -0.03 -8.31 -23.23
C PRO A 93 -1.34 -9.11 -23.27
N GLN A 94 -2.46 -8.47 -22.97
CA GLN A 94 -3.79 -9.10 -23.02
C GLN A 94 -4.23 -9.45 -24.47
N SER A 95 -3.39 -9.23 -25.49
CA SER A 95 -3.75 -9.43 -26.90
C SER A 95 -3.51 -10.84 -27.46
N LEU A 96 -2.91 -11.76 -26.70
CA LEU A 96 -2.53 -13.10 -27.19
C LEU A 96 -3.63 -14.16 -27.05
N GLU A 97 -4.75 -13.84 -26.42
CA GLU A 97 -5.89 -14.76 -26.22
C GLU A 97 -6.94 -14.71 -27.36
N VAL A 98 -6.90 -13.70 -28.26
CA VAL A 98 -7.92 -13.52 -29.31
C VAL A 98 -7.57 -14.21 -30.65
N VAL A 99 -6.31 -14.61 -30.88
CA VAL A 99 -5.86 -15.11 -32.20
C VAL A 99 -5.96 -16.64 -32.35
N LYS A 100 -6.39 -17.39 -31.33
CA LYS A 100 -6.47 -18.86 -31.41
C LYS A 100 -7.73 -19.43 -32.08
N SER A 101 -8.66 -18.64 -32.61
CA SER A 101 -9.88 -19.17 -33.25
C SER A 101 -10.06 -18.89 -34.74
N VAL A 102 -9.06 -18.36 -35.45
CA VAL A 102 -9.16 -18.21 -36.92
C VAL A 102 -8.24 -19.23 -37.59
N ARG A 103 -8.86 -20.27 -38.16
CA ARG A 103 -8.19 -21.29 -39.00
C ARG A 103 -7.48 -20.59 -40.18
N PRO A 104 -6.20 -20.88 -40.47
CA PRO A 104 -5.55 -20.39 -41.68
C PRO A 104 -5.92 -21.30 -42.87
N LEU A 105 -6.46 -20.70 -43.94
CA LEU A 105 -6.41 -21.29 -45.28
C LEU A 105 -5.06 -20.91 -45.93
N PRO A 106 -4.44 -21.78 -46.75
CA PRO A 106 -3.10 -21.54 -47.26
C PRO A 106 -3.15 -20.72 -48.56
N GLY A 107 -2.29 -19.73 -48.66
CA GLY A 107 -1.93 -19.16 -49.95
C GLY A 107 -1.56 -17.68 -49.88
N ARG A 108 -0.24 -17.43 -49.83
CA ARG A 108 0.52 -16.40 -50.57
C ARG A 108 1.54 -15.66 -49.70
N ASP A 109 2.79 -16.09 -49.81
CA ASP A 109 4.00 -15.28 -49.60
C ASP A 109 4.29 -14.44 -50.88
N PRO A 110 5.19 -13.43 -50.89
CA PRO A 110 6.24 -13.12 -49.90
C PRO A 110 6.41 -11.62 -49.54
N ASP A 111 7.40 -11.37 -48.68
CA ASP A 111 8.04 -10.09 -48.33
C ASP A 111 7.30 -9.12 -47.41
N VAL A 112 7.46 -9.37 -46.10
CA VAL A 112 7.51 -8.29 -45.10
C VAL A 112 8.75 -8.52 -44.24
N ILE A 113 9.75 -7.67 -44.46
CA ILE A 113 10.93 -7.47 -43.61
C ILE A 113 10.47 -7.34 -42.14
N PRO A 114 11.07 -8.06 -41.17
CA PRO A 114 10.82 -7.77 -39.76
C PRO A 114 11.32 -6.36 -39.49
N ARG A 115 10.40 -5.41 -39.32
CA ARG A 115 10.73 -4.09 -38.79
C ARG A 115 11.35 -4.30 -37.41
N GLU A 116 12.58 -3.85 -37.29
CA GLU A 116 13.32 -3.73 -36.04
C GLU A 116 12.38 -3.13 -34.98
N GLU A 117 12.21 -3.87 -33.87
CA GLU A 117 11.51 -3.39 -32.70
C GLU A 117 12.28 -2.18 -32.16
N GLU A 118 11.79 -0.98 -32.48
CA GLU A 118 12.18 0.27 -31.83
C GLU A 118 12.26 0.07 -30.31
N PRO A 119 13.30 0.61 -29.63
CA PRO A 119 13.60 0.25 -28.27
C PRO A 119 12.42 0.62 -27.37
N ALA A 120 11.77 -0.41 -26.82
CA ALA A 120 10.83 -0.25 -25.73
C ALA A 120 11.47 0.65 -24.67
N SER A 121 10.76 1.72 -24.26
CA SER A 121 11.21 2.62 -23.20
C SER A 121 11.75 1.80 -22.02
N PRO A 122 12.83 2.24 -21.35
CA PRO A 122 13.45 1.47 -20.29
C PRO A 122 12.40 1.05 -19.25
N PRO A 123 12.43 -0.21 -18.78
CA PRO A 123 11.42 -0.72 -17.87
C PRO A 123 11.39 0.15 -16.61
N THR A 124 10.22 0.70 -16.29
CA THR A 124 10.03 1.41 -15.02
C THR A 124 9.89 0.38 -13.90
N PHE A 125 10.53 0.66 -12.76
CA PHE A 125 10.49 -0.18 -11.57
C PHE A 125 9.65 0.47 -10.45
N PRO A 126 8.29 0.38 -10.52
CA PRO A 126 7.41 0.99 -9.53
C PRO A 126 7.40 0.24 -8.18
N LEU A 127 7.98 -0.96 -8.13
CA LEU A 127 8.06 -1.80 -6.94
C LEU A 127 9.49 -1.93 -6.46
N ALA A 128 9.64 -2.25 -5.19
CA ALA A 128 10.89 -2.68 -4.60
C ALA A 128 10.69 -4.04 -3.94
N ILE A 129 11.69 -4.90 -4.00
CA ILE A 129 11.69 -6.21 -3.34
C ILE A 129 12.78 -6.21 -2.28
N LYS A 130 12.38 -6.40 -1.03
CA LYS A 130 13.28 -6.63 0.11
C LYS A 130 13.47 -8.13 0.28
N MET A 131 14.70 -8.60 0.08
CA MET A 131 15.12 -9.97 0.37
C MET A 131 15.78 -10.02 1.75
N MET A 132 15.25 -10.84 2.65
CA MET A 132 15.78 -10.99 4.01
C MET A 132 16.98 -11.92 4.07
N TRP A 133 17.91 -11.69 5.01
CA TRP A 133 18.97 -12.64 5.32
C TRP A 133 18.44 -13.77 6.19
N ASN A 134 18.53 -15.01 5.72
CA ASN A 134 18.10 -16.18 6.47
C ASN A 134 19.30 -17.03 6.91
N ILE A 135 19.79 -16.79 8.12
CA ILE A 135 20.91 -17.52 8.72
C ILE A 135 20.50 -18.52 9.80
N SER A 136 19.25 -18.47 10.29
CA SER A 136 18.84 -19.25 11.48
C SER A 136 17.44 -19.87 11.40
N ALA A 137 16.58 -19.47 10.46
CA ALA A 137 15.20 -19.96 10.42
C ALA A 137 15.05 -21.33 9.73
N GLY A 138 16.09 -21.83 9.06
CA GLY A 138 16.00 -23.03 8.24
C GLY A 138 15.35 -22.78 6.88
N SER A 139 14.98 -23.84 6.17
CA SER A 139 14.37 -23.75 4.82
C SER A 139 12.84 -23.86 4.81
N SER A 140 12.20 -24.02 5.98
CA SER A 140 10.74 -24.13 6.10
C SER A 140 10.08 -22.75 6.01
N SER A 141 9.05 -22.62 5.17
CA SER A 141 8.27 -21.39 5.04
C SER A 141 7.68 -20.92 6.37
N GLU A 142 7.15 -21.85 7.18
CA GLU A 142 6.50 -21.51 8.45
C GLU A 142 7.50 -20.97 9.47
N ALA A 143 8.68 -21.60 9.54
CA ALA A 143 9.76 -21.18 10.41
C ALA A 143 10.26 -19.79 10.00
N ILE A 144 10.45 -19.54 8.70
CA ILE A 144 10.86 -18.24 8.17
C ILE A 144 9.84 -17.16 8.54
N PHE A 145 8.54 -17.39 8.32
CA PHE A 145 7.49 -16.42 8.67
C PHE A 145 7.42 -16.15 10.18
N SER A 146 7.63 -17.16 11.02
CA SER A 146 7.65 -17.02 12.48
C SER A 146 8.87 -16.21 12.95
N THR A 147 10.07 -16.61 12.52
CA THR A 147 11.34 -15.98 12.91
C THR A 147 11.43 -14.53 12.43
N MET A 148 10.91 -14.23 11.24
CA MET A 148 10.95 -12.89 10.63
C MET A 148 9.63 -12.12 10.78
N SER A 149 8.78 -12.50 11.73
CA SER A 149 7.41 -11.98 11.86
C SER A 149 7.30 -10.47 12.10
N GLN A 150 8.33 -9.83 12.65
CA GLN A 150 8.35 -8.38 12.88
C GLN A 150 8.36 -7.59 11.56
N GLU A 151 9.00 -8.12 10.52
CA GLU A 151 9.07 -7.49 9.18
C GLU A 151 7.72 -7.55 8.45
N LEU A 152 6.82 -8.41 8.92
CA LEU A 152 5.48 -8.63 8.36
C LEU A 152 4.40 -7.77 9.03
N VAL A 153 4.72 -7.05 10.10
CA VAL A 153 3.77 -6.18 10.80
C VAL A 153 3.03 -5.21 9.86
N PRO A 154 3.68 -4.53 8.89
CA PRO A 154 2.99 -3.66 7.93
C PRO A 154 2.32 -4.42 6.78
N ALA A 155 2.55 -5.72 6.62
CA ALA A 155 1.92 -6.52 5.57
C ALA A 155 0.46 -6.77 5.91
N SER A 156 -0.43 -6.52 4.94
CA SER A 156 -1.86 -6.82 5.08
C SER A 156 -2.14 -8.32 4.95
N ARG A 157 -3.35 -8.76 5.33
CA ARG A 157 -3.76 -10.17 5.12
C ARG A 157 -3.74 -10.56 3.64
N VAL A 158 -4.08 -9.62 2.76
CA VAL A 158 -4.03 -9.83 1.31
C VAL A 158 -2.58 -10.00 0.84
N ALA A 159 -1.64 -9.24 1.41
CA ALA A 159 -0.22 -9.39 1.11
C ALA A 159 0.34 -10.75 1.54
N LEU A 160 -0.28 -11.42 2.52
CA LEU A 160 0.07 -12.75 2.99
C LEU A 160 -0.78 -13.87 2.36
N ALA A 161 -1.70 -13.57 1.44
CA ALA A 161 -2.68 -14.54 0.94
C ALA A 161 -2.10 -15.66 0.04
N GLY A 162 -0.80 -15.68 -0.21
CA GLY A 162 -0.12 -16.72 -0.98
C GLY A 162 -0.17 -18.08 -0.27
N GLU A 163 0.18 -19.13 -1.02
CA GLU A 163 0.09 -20.55 -0.64
C GLU A 163 0.53 -20.83 0.81
N TYR A 164 1.67 -20.28 1.22
CA TYR A 164 2.22 -20.49 2.57
C TYR A 164 1.91 -19.38 3.57
N GLY A 165 1.57 -18.15 3.13
CA GLY A 165 1.39 -17.02 4.04
C GLY A 165 0.03 -17.02 4.75
N ALA A 166 -1.02 -17.53 4.11
CA ALA A 166 -2.38 -17.51 4.64
C ALA A 166 -2.59 -18.53 5.76
N VAL A 167 -1.93 -19.68 5.66
CA VAL A 167 -2.05 -20.80 6.62
C VAL A 167 -1.20 -20.57 7.86
N THR A 168 0.01 -20.03 7.68
CA THR A 168 1.02 -19.87 8.74
C THR A 168 0.77 -18.68 9.66
N TYR A 169 0.18 -17.59 9.14
CA TYR A 169 -0.19 -16.42 9.96
C TYR A 169 -1.54 -16.59 10.68
N ARG A 170 -1.96 -17.82 11.00
CA ARG A 170 -3.02 -18.01 12.00
C ARG A 170 -2.45 -17.53 13.33
N ARG A 171 -2.93 -16.37 13.80
CA ARG A 171 -2.56 -15.74 15.07
C ARG A 171 -2.39 -16.79 16.17
N SER A 172 -1.15 -17.11 16.52
CA SER A 172 -0.88 -17.73 17.81
C SER A 172 -1.22 -16.69 18.89
N LYS A 173 -1.73 -17.16 20.03
CA LYS A 173 -1.94 -16.26 21.19
C LYS A 173 -0.57 -15.68 21.57
N GLY A 174 -0.36 -14.38 21.31
CA GLY A 174 0.91 -13.68 21.57
C GLY A 174 1.70 -13.25 20.33
N GLY A 175 1.25 -13.57 19.11
CA GLY A 175 1.90 -13.09 17.87
C GLY A 175 1.77 -11.57 17.65
N PRO A 176 2.62 -10.98 16.78
CA PRO A 176 2.61 -9.54 16.51
C PRO A 176 1.24 -9.04 16.03
N LYS A 177 0.84 -7.87 16.52
CA LYS A 177 -0.39 -7.20 16.08
C LYS A 177 -0.16 -6.65 14.68
N GLN A 178 -1.05 -7.01 13.76
CA GLN A 178 -1.02 -6.50 12.39
C GLN A 178 -1.42 -5.03 12.36
N LEU A 179 -0.64 -4.23 11.63
CA LEU A 179 -0.89 -2.80 11.48
C LEU A 179 -1.97 -2.57 10.41
N ALA A 180 -2.89 -1.64 10.67
CA ALA A 180 -3.86 -1.23 9.67
C ALA A 180 -3.15 -0.43 8.56
N PRO A 181 -3.55 -0.57 7.27
CA PRO A 181 -3.00 0.24 6.19
C PRO A 181 -3.15 1.74 6.47
N HIS A 182 -2.08 2.50 6.23
CA HIS A 182 -2.03 3.93 6.48
C HIS A 182 -1.11 4.63 5.45
N PRO A 183 -1.44 5.83 4.94
CA PRO A 183 -0.67 6.51 3.90
C PRO A 183 0.79 6.81 4.26
N ASN A 184 1.08 7.05 5.54
CA ASN A 184 2.44 7.35 6.04
C ASN A 184 3.19 6.11 6.55
N ILE A 185 2.64 4.92 6.31
CA ILE A 185 3.30 3.65 6.62
C ILE A 185 3.61 2.97 5.30
N ILE A 186 4.74 2.26 5.25
CA ILE A 186 5.14 1.54 4.05
C ILE A 186 4.06 0.56 3.60
N ARG A 187 3.76 0.56 2.31
CA ARG A 187 2.80 -0.37 1.73
C ARG A 187 3.53 -1.63 1.25
N VAL A 188 3.29 -2.73 1.95
CA VAL A 188 3.71 -4.08 1.53
C VAL A 188 2.58 -4.72 0.76
N PHE A 189 2.81 -4.96 -0.52
CA PHE A 189 1.85 -5.51 -1.46
C PHE A 189 1.78 -7.03 -1.39
N ARG A 190 2.93 -7.71 -1.27
CA ARG A 190 3.04 -9.17 -1.18
C ARG A 190 4.18 -9.56 -0.25
N ALA A 191 4.00 -10.64 0.48
CA ALA A 191 4.99 -11.25 1.35
C ALA A 191 4.94 -12.77 1.16
N PHE A 192 6.07 -13.34 0.76
CA PHE A 192 6.17 -14.76 0.45
C PHE A 192 7.58 -15.26 0.69
N THR A 193 7.74 -16.58 0.86
CA THR A 193 9.04 -17.20 0.93
C THR A 193 9.37 -17.81 -0.44
N SER A 194 10.62 -17.68 -0.89
CA SER A 194 11.10 -18.31 -2.12
C SER A 194 12.57 -18.71 -1.98
N SER A 195 13.05 -19.52 -2.93
CA SER A 195 14.46 -19.87 -3.03
C SER A 195 15.31 -18.61 -3.29
N VAL A 196 16.43 -18.47 -2.57
CA VAL A 196 17.36 -17.35 -2.76
C VAL A 196 17.97 -17.38 -4.17
N PRO A 197 17.70 -16.40 -5.05
CA PRO A 197 18.37 -16.33 -6.35
C PRO A 197 19.74 -15.67 -6.21
N LEU A 198 20.54 -15.74 -7.27
CA LEU A 198 21.71 -14.89 -7.39
C LEU A 198 21.29 -13.53 -7.98
N LEU A 199 21.18 -12.50 -7.14
CA LEU A 199 20.80 -11.15 -7.55
C LEU A 199 22.01 -10.32 -8.03
N PRO A 200 21.78 -9.26 -8.82
CA PRO A 200 22.86 -8.35 -9.24
C PRO A 200 23.64 -7.80 -8.03
N GLY A 201 24.97 -7.81 -8.12
CA GLY A 201 25.86 -7.32 -7.05
C GLY A 201 26.02 -8.25 -5.84
N ALA A 202 25.24 -9.32 -5.72
CA ALA A 202 25.17 -10.14 -4.50
C ALA A 202 26.51 -10.76 -4.06
N LEU A 203 27.31 -11.27 -5.00
CA LEU A 203 28.61 -11.88 -4.71
C LEU A 203 29.64 -10.89 -4.15
N VAL A 204 29.48 -9.60 -4.46
CA VAL A 204 30.38 -8.55 -3.99
C VAL A 204 29.84 -7.92 -2.71
N ASP A 205 28.54 -7.65 -2.68
CA ASP A 205 27.93 -6.85 -1.62
C ASP A 205 27.67 -7.64 -0.33
N TYR A 206 27.36 -8.93 -0.43
CA TYR A 206 26.95 -9.77 0.69
C TYR A 206 27.21 -11.29 0.45
N PRO A 207 28.43 -11.72 0.10
CA PRO A 207 28.71 -13.13 -0.19
C PRO A 207 28.40 -14.08 0.98
N ASP A 208 28.64 -13.64 2.22
CA ASP A 208 28.54 -14.48 3.42
C ASP A 208 27.10 -14.90 3.77
N VAL A 209 26.09 -14.17 3.31
CA VAL A 209 24.67 -14.47 3.58
C VAL A 209 24.02 -15.25 2.44
N LEU A 210 24.76 -15.53 1.36
CA LEU A 210 24.30 -16.41 0.29
C LEU A 210 24.31 -17.87 0.75
N PRO A 211 23.47 -18.73 0.16
CA PRO A 211 23.52 -20.15 0.45
C PRO A 211 24.74 -20.83 -0.17
N PRO A 212 25.23 -21.94 0.44
CA PRO A 212 26.37 -22.71 -0.06
C PRO A 212 26.32 -23.09 -1.54
N ARG A 213 25.12 -23.27 -2.10
CA ARG A 213 24.91 -23.58 -3.53
C ARG A 213 25.28 -22.44 -4.48
N LEU A 214 25.27 -21.20 -3.99
CA LEU A 214 25.58 -19.99 -4.76
C LEU A 214 26.98 -19.46 -4.41
N HIS A 215 27.38 -19.58 -3.15
CA HIS A 215 28.70 -19.22 -2.66
C HIS A 215 29.16 -20.28 -1.65
N PRO A 216 30.22 -21.07 -1.92
CA PRO A 216 30.61 -22.19 -1.07
C PRO A 216 30.85 -21.85 0.40
N GLU A 217 31.35 -20.65 0.69
CA GLU A 217 31.61 -20.17 2.07
C GLU A 217 30.40 -19.46 2.69
N GLY A 218 29.29 -19.35 1.95
CA GLY A 218 28.09 -18.67 2.40
C GLY A 218 27.36 -19.43 3.51
N LEU A 219 26.83 -18.69 4.48
CA LEU A 219 26.13 -19.20 5.68
C LEU A 219 24.61 -19.13 5.54
N GLY A 220 24.10 -18.65 4.41
CA GLY A 220 22.68 -18.48 4.17
C GLY A 220 21.92 -19.79 3.98
N HIS A 221 20.65 -19.79 4.34
CA HIS A 221 19.73 -20.85 3.99
C HIS A 221 19.23 -20.69 2.55
N GLY A 222 18.82 -21.82 1.96
CA GLY A 222 18.45 -21.86 0.57
C GLY A 222 17.14 -21.14 0.20
N ARG A 223 16.29 -20.86 1.19
CA ARG A 223 14.99 -20.19 1.07
C ARG A 223 14.97 -18.99 2.02
N THR A 224 14.33 -17.90 1.64
CA THR A 224 14.19 -16.72 2.52
C THR A 224 12.87 -16.00 2.29
N LEU A 225 12.58 -14.99 3.13
CA LEU A 225 11.43 -14.11 3.02
C LEU A 225 11.70 -12.98 2.01
N PHE A 226 10.70 -12.73 1.15
CA PHE A 226 10.64 -11.62 0.23
C PHE A 226 9.44 -10.73 0.56
N LEU A 227 9.66 -9.42 0.55
CA LEU A 227 8.61 -8.42 0.70
C LEU A 227 8.58 -7.54 -0.53
N VAL A 228 7.43 -7.52 -1.21
CA VAL A 228 7.17 -6.65 -2.35
C VAL A 228 6.50 -5.40 -1.82
N MET A 229 7.11 -4.25 -2.04
CA MET A 229 6.68 -2.96 -1.52
C MET A 229 6.69 -1.89 -2.59
N LYS A 230 6.09 -0.73 -2.29
CA LYS A 230 6.19 0.44 -3.16
C LYS A 230 7.65 0.90 -3.27
N ASN A 231 8.12 1.19 -4.48
CA ASN A 231 9.40 1.85 -4.67
C ASN A 231 9.27 3.34 -4.32
N TYR A 232 10.11 3.83 -3.41
CA TYR A 232 10.17 5.25 -3.03
C TYR A 232 11.43 5.88 -3.61
N PRO A 233 11.38 7.14 -4.06
CA PRO A 233 12.49 7.77 -4.76
C PRO A 233 13.74 7.97 -3.88
N CYS A 234 13.54 8.23 -2.58
CA CYS A 234 14.62 8.42 -1.62
C CYS A 234 14.12 8.19 -0.19
N THR A 235 15.08 8.08 0.73
CA THR A 235 14.85 8.17 2.17
C THR A 235 14.78 9.63 2.61
N LEU A 236 14.18 9.91 3.77
CA LEU A 236 14.10 11.28 4.31
C LEU A 236 15.47 11.94 4.58
N ARG A 237 16.53 11.13 4.78
CA ARG A 237 17.87 11.62 5.12
C ARG A 237 18.65 12.15 3.92
N GLN A 238 18.40 11.60 2.73
CA GLN A 238 19.08 11.99 1.49
C GLN A 238 18.63 13.37 1.05
#